data_AF-A0A7W1HVC9-F1
#
_entry.id   AF-A0A7W1HVC9-F1
#
_cell.length_a   1.000
_cell.length_b   1.000
_cell.length_c   1.000
_cell.angle_alpha   90.00
_cell.angle_beta   90.00
_cell.angle_gamma   90.00
#
_symmetry.space_group_name_H-M   'P 1'
#
loop_
_entity.id
_entity.type
_entity.pdbx_description
1 polymer ?
#
loop_
_entity_poly.entity_id
_entity_poly.type
_entity_poly.pdbx_seq_one_letter_code
_entity_poly.pdbx_strand_id
1 'polypeptide(L)'
;MIKDELKSIISDKNAKIGVIGLGYVGLPLIVEFALKGFQGIGFEVDQKKADEINAGNSYIVDVTSENVKKCVESGNLKVTTNFSELNICDVIIICVPTPLRKTKDPDMSYILAAGEQIQKYMRRGQLIILESTTYPGTTDEILQPMFEEKGFRLDEDFLLAFSPERVDPGNPQFQTHNIPKVVGGVSKDSGEIASYLYSEIVENVHLVSSARVAEACKLWENTFRAINIGMANEMAKVCNALGIDTWEVVRAAATKPFGFMPFYPGPGIGGHCLVGKETVIVRDEKGERVENLAELFEKETAKNRVRRFEVHGSDVIYKPNLQTLSVDMKTNERTWKPVEYLFRRKTDAATVTITTSDNRQVTVTDLHPMLVADENGSLQQVFAKDIQMGMHLPIDSKFVSMIKKYFKKLGDLITVPVKSIEISLTKKPIEVFSVEVEGNHTFATSYGIFVHNCIPLDPHYLSWKARQHGFDSQFISLAEQVNSGMPKYVVKLVADGLNDESKAVKGSKVLILGVAYKKDIDDMRESPALSVIDLLRSRGASVVYHDPFVPEVHFDHAYTIGDGEPLYNMDLTDDLIKSSDCVVICTEHSGVDYNRVCELAPVIVDTRNALDEKTRNGSKAKIVRL
;
A
#
# COMPACT_ATOMS: atom_id res chain seq x y z
N MET A 1 -8.37 -42.28 5.86
CA MET A 1 -9.12 -41.02 5.71
C MET A 1 -8.08 -39.94 5.53
N ILE A 2 -8.33 -38.95 4.66
CA ILE A 2 -7.34 -37.93 4.28
C ILE A 2 -6.60 -37.31 5.49
N LYS A 3 -7.32 -37.04 6.57
CA LYS A 3 -6.80 -36.58 7.85
C LYS A 3 -5.64 -37.42 8.39
N ASP A 4 -5.85 -38.73 8.53
CA ASP A 4 -4.88 -39.64 9.15
C ASP A 4 -3.65 -39.84 8.25
N GLU A 5 -3.88 -39.88 6.93
CA GLU A 5 -2.85 -40.00 5.90
C GLU A 5 -1.94 -38.77 5.89
N LEU A 6 -2.52 -37.55 5.83
CA LEU A 6 -1.79 -36.29 5.95
C LEU A 6 -1.03 -36.20 7.28
N LYS A 7 -1.67 -36.56 8.39
CA LYS A 7 -1.04 -36.53 9.72
C LYS A 7 0.20 -37.43 9.78
N SER A 8 0.15 -38.64 9.21
CA SER A 8 1.29 -39.54 9.16
C SER A 8 2.45 -38.93 8.38
N ILE A 9 2.22 -38.47 7.14
CA ILE A 9 3.32 -37.95 6.31
C ILE A 9 3.90 -36.63 6.84
N ILE A 10 3.11 -35.82 7.57
CA ILE A 10 3.60 -34.63 8.29
C ILE A 10 4.48 -35.05 9.47
N SER A 11 4.02 -36.00 10.29
CA SER A 11 4.77 -36.53 11.44
C SER A 11 6.11 -37.16 11.02
N ASP A 12 6.14 -37.84 9.88
CA ASP A 12 7.34 -38.51 9.36
C ASP A 12 8.25 -37.57 8.54
N LYS A 13 7.93 -36.25 8.46
CA LYS A 13 8.59 -35.24 7.61
C LYS A 13 8.61 -35.55 6.09
N ASN A 14 7.80 -36.51 5.66
CA ASN A 14 7.69 -36.93 4.25
C ASN A 14 6.77 -36.02 3.41
N ALA A 15 5.96 -35.17 4.05
CA ALA A 15 5.08 -34.21 3.38
C ALA A 15 5.88 -33.17 2.57
N LYS A 16 5.48 -32.97 1.30
CA LYS A 16 6.01 -31.91 0.44
C LYS A 16 5.21 -30.63 0.58
N ILE A 17 5.89 -29.54 0.89
CA ILE A 17 5.28 -28.24 1.20
C ILE A 17 5.47 -27.30 0.00
N GLY A 18 4.38 -27.02 -0.72
CA GLY A 18 4.33 -26.00 -1.75
C GLY A 18 3.99 -24.62 -1.15
N VAL A 19 4.72 -23.57 -1.52
CA VAL A 19 4.37 -22.18 -1.13
C VAL A 19 4.30 -21.29 -2.36
N ILE A 20 3.17 -20.64 -2.59
CA ILE A 20 2.91 -19.75 -3.74
C ILE A 20 3.11 -18.29 -3.32
N GLY A 21 4.04 -17.60 -3.98
CA GLY A 21 4.40 -16.21 -3.72
C GLY A 21 5.52 -16.08 -2.68
N LEU A 22 6.74 -15.81 -3.13
CA LEU A 22 7.95 -15.78 -2.30
C LEU A 22 8.32 -14.35 -1.88
N GLY A 23 7.32 -13.60 -1.41
CA GLY A 23 7.55 -12.31 -0.74
C GLY A 23 7.98 -12.47 0.72
N TYR A 24 7.87 -11.37 1.47
CA TYR A 24 8.13 -11.28 2.92
C TYR A 24 7.39 -12.31 3.79
N VAL A 25 6.34 -12.96 3.27
CA VAL A 25 5.56 -14.00 3.95
C VAL A 25 6.01 -15.41 3.53
N GLY A 26 5.95 -15.71 2.24
CA GLY A 26 6.17 -17.08 1.75
C GLY A 26 7.62 -17.55 1.82
N LEU A 27 8.60 -16.66 1.64
CA LEU A 27 10.01 -17.05 1.64
C LEU A 27 10.55 -17.41 3.05
N PRO A 28 10.29 -16.63 4.13
CA PRO A 28 10.68 -17.05 5.49
C PRO A 28 9.95 -18.33 5.92
N LEU A 29 8.68 -18.47 5.55
CA LEU A 29 7.87 -19.64 5.89
C LEU A 29 8.41 -20.94 5.25
N ILE A 30 8.70 -20.94 3.95
CA ILE A 30 9.20 -22.14 3.28
C ILE A 30 10.61 -22.52 3.74
N VAL A 31 11.44 -21.52 4.09
CA VAL A 31 12.77 -21.75 4.68
C VAL A 31 12.64 -22.38 6.07
N GLU A 32 11.71 -21.94 6.91
CA GLU A 32 11.49 -22.58 8.23
C GLU A 32 11.05 -24.04 8.07
N PHE A 33 10.13 -24.37 7.14
CA PHE A 33 9.79 -25.77 6.82
C PHE A 33 11.03 -26.58 6.36
N ALA A 34 11.85 -26.03 5.46
CA ALA A 34 13.05 -26.71 4.96
C ALA A 34 14.13 -26.91 6.04
N LEU A 35 14.28 -25.95 6.97
CA LEU A 35 15.17 -26.06 8.13
C LEU A 35 14.71 -27.12 9.15
N LYS A 36 13.40 -27.39 9.24
CA LYS A 36 12.83 -28.50 10.06
C LYS A 36 12.79 -29.84 9.31
N GLY A 37 13.37 -29.91 8.11
CA GLY A 37 13.58 -31.16 7.37
C GLY A 37 12.49 -31.54 6.37
N PHE A 38 11.49 -30.68 6.12
CA PHE A 38 10.51 -30.92 5.05
C PHE A 38 11.09 -30.60 3.66
N GLN A 39 10.51 -31.18 2.61
CA GLN A 39 10.81 -30.79 1.23
C GLN A 39 9.92 -29.62 0.78
N GLY A 40 10.51 -28.44 0.64
CA GLY A 40 9.86 -27.22 0.18
C GLY A 40 9.98 -27.00 -1.33
N ILE A 41 8.85 -26.71 -1.99
CA ILE A 41 8.79 -26.21 -3.37
C ILE A 41 8.18 -24.80 -3.38
N GLY A 42 8.99 -23.79 -3.66
CA GLY A 42 8.53 -22.42 -3.82
C GLY A 42 8.04 -22.16 -5.24
N PHE A 43 6.88 -21.52 -5.38
CA PHE A 43 6.27 -21.17 -6.66
C PHE A 43 6.23 -19.65 -6.80
N GLU A 44 6.90 -19.12 -7.83
CA GLU A 44 7.03 -17.68 -8.07
C GLU A 44 6.73 -17.37 -9.54
N VAL A 45 6.26 -16.15 -9.85
CA VAL A 45 5.96 -15.72 -11.24
C VAL A 45 7.14 -15.00 -11.89
N ASP A 46 8.03 -14.43 -11.08
CA ASP A 46 9.25 -13.77 -11.51
C ASP A 46 10.43 -14.76 -11.57
N GLN A 47 10.87 -15.08 -12.78
CA GLN A 47 12.01 -15.99 -13.00
C GLN A 47 13.30 -15.48 -12.35
N LYS A 48 13.54 -14.16 -12.27
CA LYS A 48 14.76 -13.60 -11.67
C LYS A 48 14.81 -13.91 -10.17
N LYS A 49 13.68 -13.73 -9.47
CA LYS A 49 13.55 -14.08 -8.04
C LYS A 49 13.71 -15.56 -7.79
N ALA A 50 13.13 -16.40 -8.67
CA ALA A 50 13.31 -17.84 -8.61
C ALA A 50 14.78 -18.25 -8.75
N ASP A 51 15.51 -17.65 -9.69
CA ASP A 51 16.93 -17.91 -9.92
C ASP A 51 17.81 -17.42 -8.76
N GLU A 52 17.51 -16.24 -8.19
CA GLU A 52 18.23 -15.69 -7.02
C GLU A 52 18.12 -16.60 -5.79
N ILE A 53 16.92 -17.10 -5.47
CA ILE A 53 16.70 -18.01 -4.34
C ILE A 53 17.36 -19.38 -4.60
N ASN A 54 17.25 -19.93 -5.82
CA ASN A 54 17.94 -21.17 -6.19
C ASN A 54 19.47 -21.03 -6.21
N ALA A 55 20.01 -19.80 -6.30
CA ALA A 55 21.43 -19.52 -6.10
C ALA A 55 21.83 -19.34 -4.62
N GLY A 56 20.89 -19.49 -3.69
CA GLY A 56 21.10 -19.36 -2.25
C GLY A 56 21.02 -17.92 -1.73
N ASN A 57 20.49 -16.97 -2.50
CA ASN A 57 20.43 -15.57 -2.09
C ASN A 57 19.03 -15.20 -1.58
N SER A 58 18.96 -14.46 -0.48
CA SER A 58 17.75 -13.79 -0.03
C SER A 58 17.74 -12.33 -0.51
N TYR A 59 16.55 -11.86 -0.92
CA TYR A 59 16.27 -10.44 -1.21
C TYR A 59 15.33 -9.81 -0.15
N ILE A 60 15.13 -10.47 1.00
CA ILE A 60 14.36 -9.94 2.13
C ILE A 60 15.16 -10.02 3.43
N VAL A 61 14.95 -9.06 4.32
CA VAL A 61 15.71 -8.95 5.60
C VAL A 61 15.37 -10.09 6.57
N ASP A 62 14.11 -10.54 6.61
CA ASP A 62 13.62 -11.51 7.60
C ASP A 62 14.13 -12.96 7.39
N VAL A 63 14.91 -13.23 6.34
CA VAL A 63 15.63 -14.51 6.19
C VAL A 63 17.01 -14.31 5.58
N THR A 64 18.03 -14.89 6.21
CA THR A 64 19.42 -14.74 5.75
C THR A 64 19.71 -15.60 4.52
N SER A 65 20.54 -15.09 3.61
CA SER A 65 21.08 -15.88 2.48
C SER A 65 21.81 -17.14 2.96
N GLU A 66 22.40 -17.15 4.15
CA GLU A 66 22.98 -18.36 4.75
C GLU A 66 21.93 -19.47 4.96
N ASN A 67 20.77 -19.13 5.53
CA ASN A 67 19.69 -20.09 5.73
C ASN A 67 19.07 -20.56 4.41
N VAL A 68 18.85 -19.64 3.46
CA VAL A 68 18.36 -19.98 2.10
C VAL A 68 19.32 -20.95 1.42
N LYS A 69 20.60 -20.59 1.36
CA LYS A 69 21.67 -21.42 0.77
C LYS A 69 21.74 -22.80 1.40
N LYS A 70 21.72 -22.90 2.74
CA LYS A 70 21.71 -24.18 3.47
C LYS A 70 20.51 -25.07 3.07
N CYS A 71 19.33 -24.49 2.88
CA CYS A 71 18.14 -25.24 2.47
C CYS A 71 18.24 -25.73 1.02
N VAL A 72 18.80 -24.92 0.11
CA VAL A 72 19.02 -25.30 -1.29
C VAL A 72 20.12 -26.36 -1.41
N GLU A 73 21.27 -26.18 -0.77
CA GLU A 73 22.41 -27.12 -0.81
C GLU A 73 22.08 -28.49 -0.18
N SER A 74 21.16 -28.53 0.80
CA SER A 74 20.64 -29.78 1.36
C SER A 74 19.59 -30.48 0.48
N GLY A 75 19.09 -29.82 -0.58
CA GLY A 75 18.01 -30.31 -1.42
C GLY A 75 16.61 -30.20 -0.79
N ASN A 76 16.49 -29.57 0.39
CA ASN A 76 15.21 -29.36 1.08
C ASN A 76 14.42 -28.16 0.53
N LEU A 77 15.03 -27.29 -0.27
CA LEU A 77 14.36 -26.17 -0.93
C LEU A 77 14.69 -26.12 -2.43
N LYS A 78 13.64 -26.01 -3.25
CA LYS A 78 13.71 -25.67 -4.68
C LYS A 78 12.70 -24.56 -4.96
N VAL A 79 13.03 -23.61 -5.82
CA VAL A 79 12.06 -22.64 -6.38
C VAL A 79 11.82 -22.90 -7.86
N THR A 80 10.59 -22.70 -8.33
CA THR A 80 10.18 -22.94 -9.71
C THR A 80 9.14 -21.93 -10.19
N THR A 81 9.15 -21.62 -11.48
CA THR A 81 8.05 -20.93 -12.19
C THR A 81 7.04 -21.93 -12.79
N ASN A 82 7.30 -23.23 -12.67
CA ASN A 82 6.45 -24.30 -13.18
C ASN A 82 5.37 -24.73 -12.16
N PHE A 83 4.22 -24.07 -12.20
CA PHE A 83 3.05 -24.39 -11.35
C PHE A 83 2.47 -25.81 -11.52
N SER A 84 2.86 -26.58 -12.53
CA SER A 84 2.41 -27.98 -12.64
C SER A 84 2.94 -28.88 -11.52
N GLU A 85 4.04 -28.50 -10.86
CA GLU A 85 4.59 -29.23 -9.70
C GLU A 85 3.71 -29.10 -8.43
N LEU A 86 2.63 -28.32 -8.45
CA LEU A 86 1.61 -28.34 -7.38
C LEU A 86 0.97 -29.73 -7.21
N ASN A 87 0.98 -30.57 -8.25
CA ASN A 87 0.43 -31.93 -8.19
C ASN A 87 1.21 -32.91 -7.29
N ILE A 88 2.51 -32.66 -7.05
CA ILE A 88 3.35 -33.48 -6.17
C ILE A 88 3.41 -32.95 -4.73
N CYS A 89 2.91 -31.74 -4.46
CA CYS A 89 2.84 -31.18 -3.11
C CYS A 89 1.75 -31.90 -2.29
N ASP A 90 1.96 -32.07 -0.98
CA ASP A 90 0.97 -32.59 -0.04
C ASP A 90 0.26 -31.46 0.70
N VAL A 91 1.00 -30.40 1.00
CA VAL A 91 0.47 -29.12 1.49
C VAL A 91 0.74 -28.04 0.45
N ILE A 92 -0.22 -27.15 0.21
CA ILE A 92 -0.05 -25.96 -0.61
C ILE A 92 -0.45 -24.73 0.21
N ILE A 93 0.44 -23.76 0.32
CA ILE A 93 0.25 -22.52 1.09
C ILE A 93 0.24 -21.32 0.15
N ILE A 94 -0.75 -20.44 0.28
CA ILE A 94 -0.95 -19.25 -0.57
C ILE A 94 -0.49 -17.99 0.18
N CYS A 95 0.60 -17.38 -0.30
CA CYS A 95 1.28 -16.21 0.27
C CYS A 95 1.47 -15.08 -0.77
N VAL A 96 0.51 -14.94 -1.69
CA VAL A 96 0.50 -13.91 -2.75
C VAL A 96 0.12 -12.52 -2.22
N PRO A 97 0.50 -11.43 -2.92
CA PRO A 97 0.07 -10.07 -2.57
C PRO A 97 -1.45 -9.91 -2.57
N THR A 98 -1.95 -9.06 -1.67
CA THR A 98 -3.38 -8.71 -1.57
C THR A 98 -3.53 -7.19 -1.56
N PRO A 99 -3.35 -6.54 -2.72
CA PRO A 99 -3.61 -5.11 -2.83
C PRO A 99 -5.11 -4.82 -2.68
N LEU A 100 -5.44 -3.55 -2.47
CA LEU A 100 -6.76 -3.02 -2.76
C LEU A 100 -6.78 -2.48 -4.17
N ARG A 101 -7.96 -2.49 -4.75
CA ARG A 101 -8.33 -1.57 -5.81
C ARG A 101 -8.39 -0.14 -5.26
N LYS A 102 -8.29 0.83 -6.16
CA LYS A 102 -8.27 2.27 -5.82
C LYS A 102 -9.59 2.78 -5.22
N THR A 103 -10.65 1.97 -5.31
CA THR A 103 -11.94 2.14 -4.63
C THR A 103 -11.90 1.84 -3.13
N LYS A 104 -10.78 1.34 -2.61
CA LYS A 104 -10.61 0.68 -1.30
C LYS A 104 -11.26 -0.72 -1.20
N ASP A 105 -11.62 -1.34 -2.32
CA ASP A 105 -12.13 -2.71 -2.33
C ASP A 105 -10.97 -3.73 -2.41
N PRO A 106 -11.04 -4.87 -1.71
CA PRO A 106 -10.08 -5.98 -1.84
C PRO A 106 -9.83 -6.41 -3.30
N ASP A 107 -8.57 -6.36 -3.77
CA ASP A 107 -8.23 -6.99 -5.04
C ASP A 107 -7.90 -8.47 -4.83
N MET A 108 -8.88 -9.30 -5.17
CA MET A 108 -8.79 -10.76 -5.07
C MET A 108 -8.06 -11.40 -6.25
N SER A 109 -7.64 -10.64 -7.27
CA SER A 109 -7.08 -11.17 -8.53
C SER A 109 -5.91 -12.14 -8.30
N TYR A 110 -5.00 -11.83 -7.39
CA TYR A 110 -3.85 -12.65 -7.03
C TYR A 110 -4.24 -13.96 -6.31
N ILE A 111 -5.17 -13.89 -5.34
CA ILE A 111 -5.68 -15.08 -4.64
C ILE A 111 -6.43 -15.99 -5.60
N LEU A 112 -7.25 -15.42 -6.49
CA LEU A 112 -7.98 -16.15 -7.51
C LEU A 112 -7.03 -16.82 -8.50
N ALA A 113 -6.00 -16.11 -8.99
CA ALA A 113 -5.00 -16.68 -9.89
C ALA A 113 -4.20 -17.84 -9.24
N ALA A 114 -3.85 -17.72 -7.96
CA ALA A 114 -3.24 -18.81 -7.20
C ALA A 114 -4.21 -20.00 -7.04
N GLY A 115 -5.48 -19.71 -6.71
CA GLY A 115 -6.56 -20.69 -6.63
C GLY A 115 -6.77 -21.43 -7.96
N GLU A 116 -6.74 -20.74 -9.10
CA GLU A 116 -6.84 -21.34 -10.43
C GLU A 116 -5.66 -22.28 -10.75
N GLN A 117 -4.42 -21.91 -10.39
CA GLN A 117 -3.28 -22.82 -10.56
C GLN A 117 -3.43 -24.08 -9.69
N ILE A 118 -3.89 -23.94 -8.44
CA ILE A 118 -4.20 -25.08 -7.57
C ILE A 118 -5.32 -25.92 -8.19
N GLN A 119 -6.45 -25.32 -8.54
CA GLN A 119 -7.62 -25.99 -9.13
C GLN A 119 -7.27 -26.79 -10.40
N LYS A 120 -6.27 -26.33 -11.18
CA LYS A 120 -5.78 -26.97 -12.40
C LYS A 120 -4.89 -28.19 -12.16
N TYR A 121 -4.15 -28.24 -11.05
CA TYR A 121 -3.11 -29.24 -10.78
C TYR A 121 -3.33 -30.05 -9.49
N MET A 122 -4.35 -29.73 -8.69
CA MET A 122 -4.65 -30.39 -7.42
C MET A 122 -5.03 -31.86 -7.60
N ARG A 123 -4.80 -32.63 -6.54
CA ARG A 123 -5.11 -34.06 -6.44
C ARG A 123 -5.77 -34.36 -5.10
N ARG A 124 -6.32 -35.58 -4.98
CA ARG A 124 -6.84 -36.08 -3.69
C ARG A 124 -5.68 -36.22 -2.69
N GLY A 125 -5.97 -36.02 -1.42
CA GLY A 125 -4.97 -36.11 -0.34
C GLY A 125 -4.10 -34.87 -0.17
N GLN A 126 -4.64 -33.67 -0.40
CA GLN A 126 -3.93 -32.39 -0.21
C GLN A 126 -4.56 -31.53 0.89
N LEU A 127 -3.72 -30.79 1.62
CA LEU A 127 -4.11 -29.66 2.46
C LEU A 127 -3.79 -28.35 1.75
N ILE A 128 -4.75 -27.45 1.65
CA ILE A 128 -4.57 -26.11 1.11
C ILE A 128 -4.74 -25.10 2.24
N ILE A 129 -3.85 -24.12 2.33
CA ILE A 129 -3.89 -23.08 3.37
C ILE A 129 -3.72 -21.70 2.74
N LEU A 130 -4.63 -20.78 3.06
CA LEU A 130 -4.50 -19.36 2.70
C LEU A 130 -3.85 -18.59 3.86
N GLU A 131 -2.74 -17.90 3.59
CA GLU A 131 -2.10 -16.98 4.57
C GLU A 131 -2.18 -15.51 4.15
N SER A 132 -2.32 -15.24 2.85
CA SER A 132 -2.56 -13.90 2.30
C SER A 132 -3.72 -13.18 2.99
N THR A 133 -3.46 -11.96 3.49
CA THR A 133 -4.44 -11.14 4.23
C THR A 133 -5.72 -10.91 3.40
N THR A 134 -6.86 -11.30 3.95
CA THR A 134 -8.13 -11.19 3.23
C THR A 134 -9.33 -10.96 4.16
N TYR A 135 -10.52 -10.77 3.57
CA TYR A 135 -11.76 -10.58 4.30
C TYR A 135 -12.37 -11.91 4.77
N PRO A 136 -13.10 -11.91 5.91
CA PRO A 136 -13.86 -13.07 6.39
C PRO A 136 -14.82 -13.61 5.34
N GLY A 137 -14.68 -14.90 5.01
CA GLY A 137 -15.44 -15.59 3.97
C GLY A 137 -14.63 -15.91 2.71
N THR A 138 -13.39 -15.46 2.56
CA THR A 138 -12.61 -15.78 1.34
C THR A 138 -12.33 -17.27 1.23
N THR A 139 -11.93 -17.88 2.34
CA THR A 139 -11.50 -19.27 2.35
C THR A 139 -12.68 -20.23 2.05
N ASP A 140 -13.84 -20.00 2.65
CA ASP A 140 -15.00 -20.90 2.55
C ASP A 140 -16.11 -20.44 1.58
N GLU A 141 -16.24 -19.15 1.26
CA GLU A 141 -17.21 -18.65 0.27
C GLU A 141 -16.61 -18.51 -1.14
N ILE A 142 -15.28 -18.50 -1.30
CA ILE A 142 -14.60 -18.34 -2.61
C ILE A 142 -13.72 -19.56 -2.96
N LEU A 143 -12.73 -19.91 -2.11
CA LEU A 143 -11.79 -20.99 -2.44
C LEU A 143 -12.42 -22.39 -2.36
N GLN A 144 -13.20 -22.70 -1.33
CA GLN A 144 -13.90 -24.00 -1.25
C GLN A 144 -14.78 -24.27 -2.49
N PRO A 145 -15.73 -23.39 -2.90
CA PRO A 145 -16.55 -23.64 -4.07
C PRO A 145 -15.75 -23.77 -5.37
N MET A 146 -14.66 -23.01 -5.52
CA MET A 146 -13.75 -23.13 -6.66
C MET A 146 -13.15 -24.55 -6.76
N PHE A 147 -12.71 -25.14 -5.66
CA PHE A 147 -12.16 -26.50 -5.68
C PHE A 147 -13.26 -27.57 -5.86
N GLU A 148 -14.43 -27.37 -5.25
CA GLU A 148 -15.57 -28.29 -5.37
C GLU A 148 -16.19 -28.33 -6.78
N GLU A 149 -16.10 -27.25 -7.56
CA GLU A 149 -16.55 -27.20 -8.97
C GLU A 149 -15.86 -28.26 -9.86
N LYS A 150 -14.62 -28.67 -9.52
CA LYS A 150 -13.92 -29.77 -10.21
C LYS A 150 -14.30 -31.17 -9.72
N GLY A 151 -15.25 -31.29 -8.79
CA GLY A 151 -15.70 -32.57 -8.23
C GLY A 151 -14.79 -33.13 -7.13
N PHE A 152 -13.91 -32.30 -6.56
CA PHE A 152 -13.31 -32.56 -5.25
C PHE A 152 -14.34 -32.27 -4.15
N ARG A 153 -14.13 -32.82 -2.96
CA ARG A 153 -14.99 -32.60 -1.79
C ARG A 153 -14.13 -32.33 -0.56
N LEU A 154 -14.53 -31.33 0.22
CA LEU A 154 -13.90 -31.05 1.52
C LEU A 154 -14.02 -32.28 2.44
N ASP A 155 -13.00 -32.55 3.24
CA ASP A 155 -12.86 -33.68 4.18
C ASP A 155 -12.85 -35.10 3.57
N GLU A 156 -13.31 -35.29 2.34
CA GLU A 156 -13.14 -36.54 1.57
C GLU A 156 -11.84 -36.51 0.74
N ASP A 157 -11.61 -35.42 0.00
CA ASP A 157 -10.56 -35.33 -1.03
C ASP A 157 -9.49 -34.28 -0.77
N PHE A 158 -9.83 -33.19 -0.09
CA PHE A 158 -8.89 -32.14 0.31
C PHE A 158 -9.30 -31.54 1.65
N LEU A 159 -8.33 -30.93 2.33
CA LEU A 159 -8.54 -30.10 3.51
C LEU A 159 -8.26 -28.64 3.17
N LEU A 160 -8.97 -27.70 3.80
CA LEU A 160 -8.84 -26.26 3.55
C LEU A 160 -8.85 -25.46 4.86
N ALA A 161 -7.85 -24.59 5.02
CA ALA A 161 -7.71 -23.74 6.19
C ALA A 161 -7.25 -22.32 5.83
N PHE A 162 -7.38 -21.42 6.82
CA PHE A 162 -6.77 -20.10 6.82
C PHE A 162 -5.84 -19.97 8.02
N SER A 163 -4.70 -19.28 7.83
CA SER A 163 -3.74 -19.01 8.89
C SER A 163 -3.06 -17.66 8.60
N PRO A 164 -3.47 -16.55 9.22
CA PRO A 164 -2.92 -15.24 8.87
C PRO A 164 -1.44 -15.13 9.23
N GLU A 165 -0.68 -14.49 8.37
CA GLU A 165 0.65 -14.03 8.73
C GLU A 165 0.57 -12.90 9.78
N ARG A 166 1.43 -12.94 10.79
CA ARG A 166 1.55 -11.99 11.91
C ARG A 166 2.99 -11.47 12.09
N VAL A 167 3.91 -11.77 11.17
CA VAL A 167 5.26 -11.19 11.06
C VAL A 167 5.25 -9.67 11.24
N ASP A 168 6.21 -9.21 12.03
CA ASP A 168 6.58 -7.80 12.21
C ASP A 168 8.00 -7.62 11.65
N PRO A 169 8.19 -7.11 10.42
CA PRO A 169 9.49 -7.12 9.73
C PRO A 169 10.60 -6.45 10.54
N GLY A 170 11.79 -7.06 10.55
CA GLY A 170 12.95 -6.57 11.29
C GLY A 170 12.84 -6.67 12.83
N ASN A 171 11.90 -7.47 13.37
CA ASN A 171 11.77 -7.64 14.82
C ASN A 171 12.84 -8.62 15.37
N PRO A 172 13.73 -8.20 16.29
CA PRO A 172 14.81 -9.05 16.79
C PRO A 172 14.35 -10.07 17.85
N GLN A 173 13.14 -9.93 18.40
CA GLN A 173 12.58 -10.83 19.41
C GLN A 173 11.60 -11.84 18.80
N PHE A 174 10.79 -11.39 17.85
CA PHE A 174 9.72 -12.17 17.24
C PHE A 174 10.04 -12.54 15.79
N GLN A 175 10.10 -13.85 15.55
CA GLN A 175 10.51 -14.49 14.30
C GLN A 175 9.53 -15.61 13.97
N THR A 176 9.53 -16.12 12.74
CA THR A 176 8.54 -17.11 12.25
C THR A 176 8.30 -18.28 13.21
N HIS A 177 9.35 -18.80 13.86
CA HIS A 177 9.23 -19.95 14.77
C HIS A 177 8.60 -19.63 16.14
N ASN A 178 8.61 -18.39 16.63
CA ASN A 178 8.12 -18.05 17.98
C ASN A 178 6.88 -17.13 18.00
N ILE A 179 6.50 -16.55 16.85
CA ILE A 179 5.23 -15.84 16.70
C ILE A 179 4.08 -16.86 16.79
N PRO A 180 3.11 -16.69 17.71
CA PRO A 180 1.98 -17.61 17.82
C PRO A 180 1.12 -17.59 16.54
N LYS A 181 1.02 -18.73 15.86
CA LYS A 181 0.27 -18.87 14.60
C LYS A 181 -1.20 -19.15 14.90
N VAL A 182 -2.09 -18.30 14.40
CA VAL A 182 -3.55 -18.52 14.50
C VAL A 182 -3.97 -19.39 13.33
N VAL A 183 -4.77 -20.44 13.57
CA VAL A 183 -5.20 -21.36 12.50
C VAL A 183 -6.70 -21.60 12.61
N GLY A 184 -7.42 -21.49 11.49
CA GLY A 184 -8.84 -21.79 11.40
C GLY A 184 -9.13 -22.67 10.19
N GLY A 185 -9.67 -23.87 10.40
CA GLY A 185 -10.12 -24.74 9.31
C GLY A 185 -11.48 -24.31 8.76
N VAL A 186 -11.77 -24.65 7.50
CA VAL A 186 -13.16 -24.65 7.00
C VAL A 186 -13.96 -25.76 7.66
N SER A 187 -13.32 -26.91 7.92
CA SER A 187 -13.81 -27.98 8.78
C SER A 187 -12.95 -28.15 10.04
N LYS A 188 -13.45 -28.95 10.98
CA LYS A 188 -12.69 -29.35 12.18
C LYS A 188 -11.41 -30.12 11.80
N ASP A 189 -11.51 -31.05 10.86
CA ASP A 189 -10.38 -31.88 10.45
C ASP A 189 -9.33 -31.07 9.70
N SER A 190 -9.76 -30.12 8.86
CA SER A 190 -8.85 -29.16 8.21
C SER A 190 -8.10 -28.30 9.24
N GLY A 191 -8.81 -27.82 10.27
CA GLY A 191 -8.21 -27.02 11.34
C GLY A 191 -7.21 -27.81 12.18
N GLU A 192 -7.54 -29.06 12.53
CA GLU A 192 -6.65 -29.93 13.30
C GLU A 192 -5.37 -30.30 12.52
N ILE A 193 -5.44 -30.60 11.22
CA ILE A 193 -4.25 -30.94 10.42
C ILE A 193 -3.41 -29.71 10.08
N ALA A 194 -4.02 -28.56 9.74
CA ALA A 194 -3.28 -27.32 9.57
C ALA A 194 -2.60 -26.88 10.88
N SER A 195 -3.28 -27.02 12.03
CA SER A 195 -2.70 -26.74 13.33
C SER A 195 -1.54 -27.68 13.67
N TYR A 196 -1.66 -28.96 13.31
CA TYR A 196 -0.58 -29.94 13.49
C TYR A 196 0.64 -29.60 12.62
N LEU A 197 0.43 -29.30 11.34
CA LEU A 197 1.48 -28.87 10.42
C LEU A 197 2.28 -27.69 10.96
N TYR A 198 1.62 -26.61 11.38
CA TYR A 198 2.35 -25.44 11.89
C TYR A 198 3.06 -25.72 13.21
N SER A 199 2.55 -26.61 14.06
CA SER A 199 3.23 -26.99 15.32
C SER A 199 4.57 -27.71 15.12
N GLU A 200 4.84 -28.20 13.90
CA GLU A 200 6.12 -28.76 13.52
C GLU A 200 7.20 -27.71 13.20
N ILE A 201 6.79 -26.43 13.04
CA ILE A 201 7.69 -25.31 12.70
C ILE A 201 7.63 -24.13 13.70
N VAL A 202 6.50 -23.92 14.39
CA VAL A 202 6.33 -22.84 15.40
C VAL A 202 6.08 -23.38 16.81
N GLU A 203 6.52 -22.64 17.83
CA GLU A 203 6.38 -22.99 19.25
C GLU A 203 4.92 -23.04 19.73
N ASN A 204 4.06 -22.17 19.19
CA ASN A 204 2.70 -21.98 19.68
C ASN A 204 1.71 -21.85 18.51
N VAL A 205 0.70 -22.72 18.48
CA VAL A 205 -0.41 -22.65 17.52
C VAL A 205 -1.72 -22.47 18.28
N HIS A 206 -2.51 -21.48 17.85
CA HIS A 206 -3.83 -21.18 18.40
C HIS A 206 -4.91 -21.56 17.39
N LEU A 207 -5.44 -22.77 17.52
CA LEU A 207 -6.56 -23.27 16.73
C LEU A 207 -7.87 -22.58 17.15
N VAL A 208 -8.48 -21.84 16.22
CA VAL A 208 -9.80 -21.21 16.37
C VAL A 208 -10.89 -22.04 15.68
N SER A 209 -12.16 -21.71 15.96
CA SER A 209 -13.31 -22.52 15.55
C SER A 209 -13.62 -22.54 14.04
N SER A 210 -13.11 -21.59 13.26
CA SER A 210 -13.26 -21.59 11.79
C SER A 210 -12.26 -20.67 11.09
N ALA A 211 -12.06 -20.88 9.78
CA ALA A 211 -11.28 -20.01 8.90
C ALA A 211 -11.71 -18.54 9.02
N ARG A 212 -13.03 -18.26 9.04
CA ARG A 212 -13.57 -16.89 9.21
C ARG A 212 -13.13 -16.19 10.50
N VAL A 213 -12.95 -16.93 11.59
CA VAL A 213 -12.45 -16.36 12.86
C VAL A 213 -10.98 -15.99 12.73
N ALA A 214 -10.17 -16.80 12.04
CA ALA A 214 -8.77 -16.51 11.77
C ALA A 214 -8.60 -15.33 10.79
N GLU A 215 -9.40 -15.27 9.72
CA GLU A 215 -9.48 -14.12 8.78
C GLU A 215 -9.86 -12.83 9.53
N ALA A 216 -10.92 -12.87 10.36
CA ALA A 216 -11.38 -11.72 11.11
C ALA A 216 -10.34 -11.26 12.16
N CYS A 217 -9.64 -12.18 12.81
CA CYS A 217 -8.61 -11.90 13.81
C CYS A 217 -7.54 -10.95 13.23
N LYS A 218 -6.98 -11.27 12.06
CA LYS A 218 -5.92 -10.48 11.43
C LYS A 218 -6.36 -9.05 11.12
N LEU A 219 -7.55 -8.89 10.53
CA LEU A 219 -8.05 -7.56 10.22
C LEU A 219 -8.43 -6.77 11.47
N TRP A 220 -8.88 -7.44 12.53
CA TRP A 220 -9.17 -6.81 13.82
C TRP A 220 -7.87 -6.30 14.47
N GLU A 221 -6.80 -7.09 14.48
CA GLU A 221 -5.47 -6.67 14.97
C GLU A 221 -4.98 -5.39 14.28
N ASN A 222 -5.00 -5.38 12.94
CA ASN A 222 -4.55 -4.23 12.15
C ASN A 222 -5.48 -3.01 12.30
N THR A 223 -6.80 -3.22 12.36
CA THR A 223 -7.80 -2.17 12.61
C THR A 223 -7.62 -1.53 13.98
N PHE A 224 -7.48 -2.36 15.02
CA PHE A 224 -7.26 -1.92 16.39
C PHE A 224 -5.95 -1.12 16.50
N ARG A 225 -4.87 -1.57 15.87
CA ARG A 225 -3.60 -0.82 15.79
C ARG A 225 -3.79 0.55 15.12
N ALA A 226 -4.42 0.60 13.95
CA ALA A 226 -4.63 1.85 13.21
C ALA A 226 -5.49 2.86 13.99
N ILE A 227 -6.56 2.41 14.65
CA ILE A 227 -7.45 3.25 15.47
C ILE A 227 -6.72 3.85 16.66
N ASN A 228 -5.96 3.05 17.42
CA ASN A 228 -5.28 3.57 18.62
C ASN A 228 -4.07 4.45 18.27
N ILE A 229 -3.38 4.22 17.15
CA ILE A 229 -2.39 5.19 16.62
C ILE A 229 -3.07 6.50 16.23
N GLY A 230 -4.23 6.45 15.56
CA GLY A 230 -5.04 7.62 15.24
C GLY A 230 -5.46 8.40 16.50
N MET A 231 -5.93 7.71 17.52
CA MET A 231 -6.25 8.29 18.82
C MET A 231 -5.02 8.93 19.49
N ALA A 232 -3.87 8.24 19.53
CA ALA A 232 -2.64 8.78 20.09
C ALA A 232 -2.18 10.04 19.35
N ASN A 233 -2.25 10.06 18.02
CA ASN A 233 -1.97 11.20 17.16
C ASN A 233 -2.91 12.39 17.40
N GLU A 234 -4.21 12.13 17.59
CA GLU A 234 -5.16 13.20 17.93
C GLU A 234 -4.90 13.77 19.33
N MET A 235 -4.66 12.91 20.32
CA MET A 235 -4.36 13.34 21.69
C MET A 235 -3.02 14.07 21.79
N ALA A 236 -2.03 13.71 20.98
CA ALA A 236 -0.76 14.46 20.86
C ALA A 236 -0.98 15.92 20.46
N LYS A 237 -1.84 16.15 19.46
CA LYS A 237 -2.20 17.49 19.01
C LYS A 237 -2.91 18.30 20.11
N VAL A 238 -3.73 17.64 20.94
CA VAL A 238 -4.36 18.25 22.12
C VAL A 238 -3.34 18.58 23.20
N CYS A 239 -2.44 17.64 23.53
CA CYS A 239 -1.39 17.84 24.54
C CYS A 239 -0.46 19.01 24.16
N ASN A 240 0.01 19.07 22.92
CA ASN A 240 0.81 20.18 22.42
C ASN A 240 0.06 21.53 22.49
N ALA A 241 -1.24 21.57 22.13
CA ALA A 241 -2.05 22.79 22.25
C ALA A 241 -2.25 23.26 23.71
N LEU A 242 -2.08 22.36 24.69
CA LEU A 242 -2.14 22.65 26.12
C LEU A 242 -0.75 22.85 26.76
N GLY A 243 0.34 22.65 26.02
CA GLY A 243 1.71 22.71 26.56
C GLY A 243 2.11 21.52 27.44
N ILE A 244 1.55 20.34 27.19
CA ILE A 244 1.76 19.10 27.96
C ILE A 244 2.62 18.11 27.17
N ASP A 245 3.59 17.42 27.80
CA ASP A 245 4.36 16.33 27.16
C ASP A 245 3.48 15.10 26.91
N THR A 246 3.09 14.89 25.65
CA THR A 246 2.31 13.73 25.19
C THR A 246 2.88 12.40 25.69
N TRP A 247 4.21 12.23 25.67
CA TRP A 247 4.85 10.97 26.03
C TRP A 247 4.93 10.77 27.54
N GLU A 248 5.00 11.85 28.32
CA GLU A 248 4.84 11.76 29.78
C GLU A 248 3.43 11.31 30.12
N VAL A 249 2.40 11.87 29.48
CA VAL A 249 1.01 11.44 29.65
C VAL A 249 0.84 9.96 29.28
N VAL A 250 1.39 9.49 28.16
CA VAL A 250 1.35 8.07 27.77
C VAL A 250 2.08 7.18 28.78
N ARG A 251 3.30 7.56 29.24
CA ARG A 251 4.04 6.82 30.27
C ARG A 251 3.27 6.75 31.60
N ALA A 252 2.70 7.86 32.04
CA ALA A 252 1.92 7.93 33.28
C ALA A 252 0.65 7.07 33.18
N ALA A 253 -0.08 7.15 32.05
CA ALA A 253 -1.25 6.32 31.81
C ALA A 253 -0.91 4.82 31.72
N ALA A 254 0.25 4.46 31.15
CA ALA A 254 0.75 3.09 31.08
C ALA A 254 1.11 2.47 32.45
N THR A 255 1.23 3.26 33.52
CA THR A 255 1.36 2.71 34.89
C THR A 255 0.07 2.05 35.39
N LYS A 256 -1.08 2.32 34.75
CA LYS A 256 -2.36 1.73 35.11
C LYS A 256 -2.39 0.25 34.67
N PRO A 257 -2.51 -0.72 35.60
CA PRO A 257 -2.35 -2.15 35.28
C PRO A 257 -3.53 -2.77 34.51
N PHE A 258 -4.55 -2.00 34.13
CA PHE A 258 -5.71 -2.48 33.37
C PHE A 258 -6.37 -1.35 32.56
N GLY A 259 -6.93 -1.71 31.41
CA GLY A 259 -7.78 -0.80 30.61
C GLY A 259 -7.05 0.39 29.99
N PHE A 260 -5.72 0.36 29.92
CA PHE A 260 -4.91 1.24 29.08
C PHE A 260 -3.74 0.43 28.52
N MET A 261 -3.62 0.37 27.20
CA MET A 261 -2.47 -0.21 26.51
C MET A 261 -1.84 0.93 25.70
N PRO A 262 -0.55 1.26 25.91
CA PRO A 262 0.04 2.44 25.31
C PRO A 262 0.17 2.29 23.79
N PHE A 263 -0.33 3.30 23.09
CA PHE A 263 -0.01 3.58 21.70
C PHE A 263 0.69 4.92 21.63
N TYR A 264 1.59 5.07 20.66
CA TYR A 264 2.49 6.20 20.55
C TYR A 264 2.16 7.02 19.30
N PRO A 265 2.22 8.36 19.37
CA PRO A 265 2.02 9.20 18.21
C PRO A 265 3.20 9.12 17.24
N GLY A 266 3.00 9.60 16.02
CA GLY A 266 4.03 9.60 14.98
C GLY A 266 3.63 10.39 13.72
N PRO A 267 4.48 10.35 12.68
CA PRO A 267 4.36 11.23 11.51
C PRO A 267 3.25 10.88 10.49
N GLY A 268 2.63 9.67 10.47
CA GLY A 268 1.41 9.40 9.66
C GLY A 268 1.30 8.04 8.93
N ILE A 269 0.33 7.93 8.00
CA ILE A 269 -0.07 6.79 7.08
C ILE A 269 -0.80 7.40 5.80
N GLY A 270 -0.72 6.95 4.51
CA GLY A 270 -0.98 7.77 3.23
C GLY A 270 -2.33 7.80 2.37
N GLY A 271 -2.48 8.65 1.27
CA GLY A 271 -3.46 8.60 0.07
C GLY A 271 -4.39 9.82 -0.45
N HIS A 272 -4.54 10.21 -1.79
CA HIS A 272 -5.30 11.43 -2.40
C HIS A 272 -5.93 11.39 -3.91
N CYS A 273 -6.91 12.25 -4.40
CA CYS A 273 -7.63 12.20 -5.78
C CYS A 273 -8.36 13.48 -6.51
N LEU A 274 -9.11 13.31 -7.68
CA LEU A 274 -9.69 14.19 -8.84
C LEU A 274 -10.68 15.43 -8.69
N VAL A 275 -11.13 16.17 -9.79
CA VAL A 275 -12.12 17.36 -9.81
C VAL A 275 -13.36 17.51 -10.78
N GLY A 276 -13.52 16.88 -11.95
CA GLY A 276 -14.82 16.77 -12.66
C GLY A 276 -15.52 17.98 -13.35
N LYS A 277 -14.82 18.99 -13.87
CA LYS A 277 -15.38 19.82 -14.97
C LYS A 277 -15.25 19.13 -16.34
N GLU A 278 -14.57 18.00 -16.35
CA GLU A 278 -14.05 17.33 -17.52
C GLU A 278 -15.18 16.56 -18.19
N THR A 279 -15.12 16.50 -19.51
CA THR A 279 -15.95 15.59 -20.30
C THR A 279 -15.17 14.27 -20.45
N VAL A 280 -15.85 13.11 -20.45
CA VAL A 280 -15.27 11.76 -20.55
C VAL A 280 -15.84 11.04 -21.78
N ILE A 281 -15.04 10.19 -22.42
CA ILE A 281 -15.50 9.39 -23.56
C ILE A 281 -16.12 8.11 -23.03
N VAL A 282 -17.42 7.93 -23.22
CA VAL A 282 -18.15 6.77 -22.72
C VAL A 282 -18.89 6.04 -23.83
N ARG A 283 -19.10 4.74 -23.63
CA ARG A 283 -19.81 3.85 -24.56
C ARG A 283 -20.76 2.96 -23.76
N ASP A 284 -21.99 2.85 -24.22
CA ASP A 284 -22.94 1.83 -23.74
C ASP A 284 -23.77 1.30 -24.93
N GLU A 285 -24.91 0.68 -24.63
CA GLU A 285 -25.92 0.21 -25.58
C GLU A 285 -26.41 1.25 -26.60
N LYS A 286 -26.20 2.56 -26.34
CA LYS A 286 -26.56 3.67 -27.25
C LYS A 286 -25.41 4.14 -28.13
N GLY A 287 -24.22 3.55 -28.00
CA GLY A 287 -23.01 3.88 -28.78
C GLY A 287 -22.00 4.75 -28.04
N GLU A 288 -20.90 5.07 -28.74
CA GLU A 288 -19.81 5.94 -28.27
C GLU A 288 -20.27 7.41 -28.22
N ARG A 289 -20.00 8.12 -27.13
CA ARG A 289 -20.32 9.54 -26.95
C ARG A 289 -19.37 10.22 -25.96
N VAL A 290 -19.42 11.54 -25.94
CA VAL A 290 -18.72 12.37 -24.96
C VAL A 290 -19.74 12.98 -24.00
N GLU A 291 -19.55 12.80 -22.69
CA GLU A 291 -20.43 13.35 -21.66
C GLU A 291 -19.65 14.14 -20.61
N ASN A 292 -20.20 15.23 -20.07
CA ASN A 292 -19.56 15.93 -18.95
C ASN A 292 -19.62 15.05 -17.71
N LEU A 293 -18.56 14.95 -16.92
CA LEU A 293 -18.49 13.98 -15.82
C LEU A 293 -19.52 14.31 -14.72
N ALA A 294 -19.77 15.59 -14.43
CA ALA A 294 -20.85 16.01 -13.56
C ALA A 294 -22.23 15.77 -14.18
N GLU A 295 -22.43 16.08 -15.45
CA GLU A 295 -23.70 15.78 -16.15
C GLU A 295 -23.98 14.28 -16.25
N LEU A 296 -22.95 13.45 -16.49
CA LEU A 296 -23.02 12.00 -16.54
C LEU A 296 -23.44 11.47 -15.17
N PHE A 297 -22.81 11.99 -14.11
CA PHE A 297 -23.19 11.70 -12.73
C PHE A 297 -24.66 12.04 -12.46
N GLU A 298 -25.13 13.22 -12.87
CA GLU A 298 -26.53 13.64 -12.72
C GLU A 298 -27.50 12.82 -13.59
N LYS A 299 -27.15 12.53 -14.85
CA LYS A 299 -27.97 11.70 -15.77
C LYS A 299 -28.08 10.26 -15.31
N GLU A 300 -27.03 9.68 -14.73
CA GLU A 300 -27.11 8.35 -14.11
C GLU A 300 -27.85 8.40 -12.77
N THR A 301 -27.68 9.46 -11.97
CA THR A 301 -28.45 9.69 -10.73
C THR A 301 -29.96 9.78 -10.99
N ALA A 302 -30.36 10.43 -12.09
CA ALA A 302 -31.76 10.63 -12.46
C ALA A 302 -32.48 9.37 -12.99
N LYS A 303 -31.80 8.23 -13.15
CA LYS A 303 -32.39 6.98 -13.64
C LYS A 303 -32.87 6.09 -12.49
N ASN A 304 -34.18 5.85 -12.42
CA ASN A 304 -34.88 5.03 -11.41
C ASN A 304 -34.42 3.56 -11.22
N ARG A 305 -33.32 3.11 -11.85
CA ARG A 305 -32.78 1.74 -11.77
C ARG A 305 -31.26 1.69 -11.50
N VAL A 306 -30.66 2.79 -11.07
CA VAL A 306 -29.21 2.88 -10.81
C VAL A 306 -28.91 2.63 -9.33
N ARG A 307 -27.88 1.83 -9.04
CA ARG A 307 -27.37 1.63 -7.68
C ARG A 307 -26.52 2.83 -7.28
N ARG A 308 -27.13 3.78 -6.56
CA ARG A 308 -26.46 4.91 -5.91
C ARG A 308 -26.32 4.65 -4.41
N PHE A 309 -25.21 5.07 -3.83
CA PHE A 309 -24.95 5.05 -2.39
C PHE A 309 -24.02 6.21 -2.01
N GLU A 310 -24.07 6.68 -0.77
CA GLU A 310 -23.20 7.76 -0.27
C GLU A 310 -22.09 7.13 0.59
N VAL A 311 -20.84 7.56 0.40
CA VAL A 311 -19.65 7.07 1.12
C VAL A 311 -18.81 8.27 1.54
N HIS A 312 -18.69 8.52 2.84
CA HIS A 312 -17.85 9.60 3.39
C HIS A 312 -18.12 11.00 2.79
N GLY A 313 -19.40 11.39 2.63
CA GLY A 313 -19.78 12.64 1.98
C GLY A 313 -19.49 12.69 0.47
N SER A 314 -19.30 11.51 -0.14
CA SER A 314 -19.14 11.30 -1.57
C SER A 314 -20.35 10.54 -2.11
N ASP A 315 -21.05 11.07 -3.09
CA ASP A 315 -22.02 10.29 -3.86
C ASP A 315 -21.28 9.28 -4.76
N VAL A 316 -21.76 8.04 -4.81
CA VAL A 316 -21.20 6.97 -5.66
C VAL A 316 -22.30 6.34 -6.49
N ILE A 317 -21.99 6.04 -7.75
CA ILE A 317 -22.88 5.39 -8.72
C ILE A 317 -22.17 4.17 -9.31
N TYR A 318 -22.75 2.98 -9.14
CA TYR A 318 -22.27 1.76 -9.79
C TYR A 318 -22.82 1.65 -11.22
N LYS A 319 -21.95 1.49 -12.24
CA LYS A 319 -22.34 1.58 -13.66
C LYS A 319 -21.57 0.66 -14.64
N PRO A 320 -21.48 -0.65 -14.41
CA PRO A 320 -20.67 -1.58 -15.23
C PRO A 320 -21.09 -1.66 -16.72
N ASN A 321 -22.35 -1.32 -17.04
CA ASN A 321 -22.85 -1.29 -18.43
C ASN A 321 -22.36 -0.07 -19.22
N LEU A 322 -21.73 0.89 -18.57
CA LEU A 322 -21.05 2.01 -19.18
C LEU A 322 -19.57 1.64 -19.28
N GLN A 323 -18.97 1.76 -20.45
CA GLN A 323 -17.54 1.63 -20.66
C GLN A 323 -16.95 3.01 -20.87
N THR A 324 -15.69 3.20 -20.50
CA THR A 324 -14.87 4.36 -20.88
C THR A 324 -13.64 3.90 -21.65
N LEU A 325 -13.04 4.82 -22.37
CA LEU A 325 -11.83 4.53 -23.12
C LEU A 325 -10.62 4.60 -22.20
N SER A 326 -9.82 3.54 -22.18
CA SER A 326 -8.70 3.33 -21.25
C SER A 326 -7.41 3.02 -22.01
N VAL A 327 -6.26 3.20 -21.36
CA VAL A 327 -4.95 2.85 -21.90
C VAL A 327 -4.20 1.95 -20.92
N ASP A 328 -3.63 0.86 -21.44
CA ASP A 328 -2.68 0.04 -20.69
C ASP A 328 -1.32 0.74 -20.66
N MET A 329 -0.78 1.03 -19.48
CA MET A 329 0.50 1.76 -19.35
C MET A 329 1.73 0.89 -19.63
N LYS A 330 1.59 -0.44 -19.75
CA LYS A 330 2.69 -1.37 -20.09
C LYS A 330 2.78 -1.62 -21.59
N THR A 331 1.64 -1.74 -22.27
CA THR A 331 1.59 -2.02 -23.72
C THR A 331 1.32 -0.79 -24.57
N ASN A 332 0.95 0.33 -23.96
CA ASN A 332 0.39 1.53 -24.60
C ASN A 332 -0.87 1.23 -25.44
N GLU A 333 -1.52 0.08 -25.22
CA GLU A 333 -2.72 -0.29 -25.98
C GLU A 333 -3.98 0.37 -25.42
N ARG A 334 -4.72 0.98 -26.33
CA ARG A 334 -6.02 1.60 -26.09
C ARG A 334 -7.11 0.52 -26.05
N THR A 335 -7.86 0.43 -24.96
CA THR A 335 -8.97 -0.53 -24.80
C THR A 335 -10.24 0.14 -24.29
N TRP A 336 -11.41 -0.41 -24.60
CA TRP A 336 -12.66 -0.04 -23.93
C TRP A 336 -12.81 -0.89 -22.66
N LYS A 337 -12.94 -0.25 -21.51
CA LYS A 337 -13.02 -0.91 -20.20
C LYS A 337 -14.30 -0.48 -19.47
N PRO A 338 -15.00 -1.39 -18.77
CA PRO A 338 -16.13 -1.02 -17.91
C PRO A 338 -15.76 0.05 -16.89
N VAL A 339 -16.70 0.98 -16.69
CA VAL A 339 -16.72 1.93 -15.57
C VAL A 339 -17.38 1.20 -14.40
N GLU A 340 -16.59 0.82 -13.40
CA GLU A 340 -17.16 0.16 -12.23
C GLU A 340 -17.99 1.18 -11.44
N TYR A 341 -17.41 2.35 -11.16
CA TYR A 341 -18.02 3.39 -10.34
C TYR A 341 -17.77 4.80 -10.89
N LEU A 342 -18.75 5.67 -10.73
CA LEU A 342 -18.58 7.13 -10.78
C LEU A 342 -18.66 7.66 -9.34
N PHE A 343 -17.83 8.64 -8.99
CA PHE A 343 -17.83 9.31 -7.69
C PHE A 343 -18.04 10.82 -7.85
N ARG A 344 -18.67 11.45 -6.86
CA ARG A 344 -18.69 12.91 -6.64
C ARG A 344 -18.48 13.19 -5.16
N ARG A 345 -17.56 14.08 -4.78
CA ARG A 345 -17.40 14.59 -3.40
C ARG A 345 -17.10 16.07 -3.39
N LYS A 346 -16.88 16.67 -2.21
CA LYS A 346 -16.38 18.06 -2.09
C LYS A 346 -14.92 18.10 -1.66
N THR A 347 -14.18 19.13 -2.07
CA THR A 347 -12.79 19.35 -1.66
C THR A 347 -12.41 20.84 -1.70
N ASP A 348 -11.46 21.23 -0.84
CA ASP A 348 -10.84 22.56 -0.81
C ASP A 348 -9.44 22.59 -1.47
N ALA A 349 -9.07 21.50 -2.17
CA ALA A 349 -7.79 21.37 -2.86
C ALA A 349 -7.67 22.34 -4.05
N ALA A 350 -6.46 22.78 -4.33
CA ALA A 350 -6.18 23.62 -5.49
C ALA A 350 -6.47 22.85 -6.79
N THR A 351 -6.80 23.59 -7.85
CA THR A 351 -7.04 23.01 -9.17
C THR A 351 -6.03 23.49 -10.19
N VAL A 352 -5.57 22.58 -11.04
CA VAL A 352 -4.65 22.88 -12.14
C VAL A 352 -5.37 22.68 -13.46
N THR A 353 -5.37 23.72 -14.28
CA THR A 353 -5.95 23.76 -15.61
C THR A 353 -4.82 23.69 -16.63
N ILE A 354 -4.72 22.59 -17.35
CA ILE A 354 -3.63 22.29 -18.27
C ILE A 354 -4.13 22.42 -19.69
N THR A 355 -3.48 23.26 -20.50
CA THR A 355 -3.86 23.54 -21.89
C THR A 355 -2.78 23.05 -22.86
N THR A 356 -3.14 22.26 -23.87
CA THR A 356 -2.22 21.72 -24.88
C THR A 356 -1.96 22.71 -26.03
N SER A 357 -0.93 22.42 -26.82
CA SER A 357 -0.55 23.20 -28.01
C SER A 357 -1.66 23.31 -29.08
N ASP A 358 -2.54 22.32 -29.17
CA ASP A 358 -3.74 22.34 -30.00
C ASP A 358 -5.01 22.85 -29.28
N ASN A 359 -4.83 23.53 -28.14
CA ASN A 359 -5.85 24.24 -27.36
C ASN A 359 -6.92 23.35 -26.70
N ARG A 360 -6.60 22.09 -26.40
CA ARG A 360 -7.40 21.26 -25.50
C ARG A 360 -7.09 21.61 -24.06
N GLN A 361 -8.05 21.47 -23.15
CA GLN A 361 -7.89 21.92 -21.77
C GLN A 361 -8.50 20.93 -20.77
N VAL A 362 -7.72 20.47 -19.80
CA VAL A 362 -8.17 19.57 -18.72
C VAL A 362 -7.97 20.26 -17.38
N THR A 363 -8.99 20.27 -16.51
CA THR A 363 -8.85 20.75 -15.13
C THR A 363 -8.81 19.56 -14.20
N VAL A 364 -7.96 19.58 -13.19
CA VAL A 364 -7.86 18.49 -12.20
C VAL A 364 -7.45 19.06 -10.86
N THR A 365 -7.46 18.26 -9.79
CA THR A 365 -6.81 18.64 -8.53
C THR A 365 -5.32 18.78 -8.81
N ASP A 366 -4.66 19.68 -8.09
CA ASP A 366 -3.21 19.83 -8.11
C ASP A 366 -2.48 18.48 -7.95
N LEU A 367 -2.92 17.65 -7.02
CA LEU A 367 -2.39 16.32 -6.76
C LEU A 367 -3.08 15.20 -7.56
N HIS A 368 -3.63 15.50 -8.74
CA HIS A 368 -4.23 14.47 -9.57
C HIS A 368 -3.20 13.72 -10.44
N PRO A 369 -3.11 12.38 -10.39
CA PRO A 369 -2.26 11.61 -11.29
C PRO A 369 -2.73 11.64 -12.76
N MET A 370 -2.02 12.41 -13.57
CA MET A 370 -2.15 12.54 -15.02
C MET A 370 -1.15 11.63 -15.73
N LEU A 371 -1.38 11.29 -17.00
CA LEU A 371 -0.36 10.63 -17.81
C LEU A 371 0.39 11.65 -18.67
N VAL A 372 1.72 11.51 -18.75
CA VAL A 372 2.57 12.13 -19.79
C VAL A 372 3.32 11.03 -20.53
N ALA A 373 3.82 11.35 -21.73
CA ALA A 373 4.71 10.49 -22.48
C ALA A 373 6.16 11.00 -22.39
N ASP A 374 7.11 10.08 -22.24
CA ASP A 374 8.54 10.37 -22.36
C ASP A 374 8.98 10.58 -23.83
N GLU A 375 10.27 10.88 -24.06
CA GLU A 375 10.82 11.05 -25.41
C GLU A 375 10.79 9.77 -26.28
N ASN A 376 10.64 8.61 -25.65
CA ASN A 376 10.55 7.30 -26.31
C ASN A 376 9.10 6.87 -26.60
N GLY A 377 8.11 7.58 -26.06
CA GLY A 377 6.68 7.27 -26.16
C GLY A 377 6.15 6.36 -25.05
N SER A 378 6.92 6.07 -23.99
CA SER A 378 6.46 5.34 -22.81
C SER A 378 5.52 6.22 -21.99
N LEU A 379 4.43 5.64 -21.44
CA LEU A 379 3.52 6.37 -20.58
C LEU A 379 3.98 6.33 -19.12
N GLN A 380 4.08 7.50 -18.51
CA GLN A 380 4.41 7.67 -17.10
C GLN A 380 3.34 8.52 -16.41
N GLN A 381 3.10 8.23 -15.13
CA GLN A 381 2.18 8.98 -14.29
C GLN A 381 2.92 10.14 -13.63
N VAL A 382 2.36 11.35 -13.68
CA VAL A 382 2.84 12.55 -12.98
C VAL A 382 1.66 13.24 -12.31
N PHE A 383 1.86 14.09 -11.28
CA PHE A 383 0.75 14.89 -10.77
C PHE A 383 0.46 16.10 -11.66
N ALA A 384 -0.78 16.59 -11.63
CA ALA A 384 -1.22 17.68 -12.49
C ALA A 384 -0.46 18.99 -12.27
N LYS A 385 -0.12 19.30 -11.02
CA LYS A 385 0.74 20.45 -10.66
C LYS A 385 2.16 20.34 -11.22
N ASP A 386 2.61 19.12 -11.47
CA ASP A 386 3.99 18.80 -11.87
C ASP A 386 4.11 18.76 -13.41
N ILE A 387 2.99 18.82 -14.14
CA ILE A 387 2.99 18.97 -15.59
C ILE A 387 3.54 20.35 -16.00
N GLN A 388 4.63 20.33 -16.77
CA GLN A 388 5.33 21.52 -17.25
C GLN A 388 5.04 21.80 -18.73
N MET A 389 5.30 23.03 -19.17
CA MET A 389 5.22 23.36 -20.61
C MET A 389 6.23 22.52 -21.40
N GLY A 390 5.82 21.97 -22.53
CA GLY A 390 6.65 21.08 -23.35
C GLY A 390 6.60 19.59 -22.96
N MET A 391 6.12 19.22 -21.76
CA MET A 391 5.73 17.82 -21.50
C MET A 391 4.61 17.42 -22.45
N HIS A 392 4.62 16.16 -22.92
CA HIS A 392 3.63 15.68 -23.89
C HIS A 392 2.56 14.84 -23.21
N LEU A 393 1.29 15.22 -23.37
CA LEU A 393 0.16 14.41 -22.90
C LEU A 393 -0.21 13.35 -23.96
N PRO A 394 -0.48 12.09 -23.58
CA PRO A 394 -0.98 11.08 -24.49
C PRO A 394 -2.44 11.39 -24.82
N ILE A 395 -2.75 11.47 -26.12
CA ILE A 395 -4.07 11.80 -26.63
C ILE A 395 -4.57 10.74 -27.62
N ASP A 396 -5.86 10.41 -27.54
CA ASP A 396 -6.50 9.50 -28.49
C ASP A 396 -6.41 9.98 -29.95
N SER A 397 -5.84 9.15 -30.84
CA SER A 397 -5.63 9.53 -32.24
C SER A 397 -6.90 9.78 -33.05
N LYS A 398 -8.08 9.26 -32.65
CA LYS A 398 -9.35 9.55 -33.36
C LYS A 398 -9.69 11.04 -33.27
N PHE A 399 -9.34 11.73 -32.19
CA PHE A 399 -9.53 13.18 -32.08
C PHE A 399 -8.61 13.98 -33.03
N VAL A 400 -7.44 13.44 -33.36
CA VAL A 400 -6.52 14.05 -34.34
C VAL A 400 -6.93 13.76 -35.79
N SER A 401 -7.69 12.67 -36.04
CA SER A 401 -8.21 12.36 -37.38
C SER A 401 -9.13 13.46 -37.97
N MET A 402 -9.71 14.28 -37.09
CA MET A 402 -10.53 15.45 -37.43
C MET A 402 -9.71 16.69 -37.84
N ILE A 403 -8.40 16.73 -37.55
CA ILE A 403 -7.50 17.87 -37.80
C ILE A 403 -6.14 17.36 -38.32
N LYS A 404 -6.05 17.11 -39.64
CA LYS A 404 -4.78 16.69 -40.27
C LYS A 404 -3.86 17.86 -40.64
N LYS A 405 -2.73 17.98 -39.94
CA LYS A 405 -1.37 17.80 -40.52
C LYS A 405 -0.31 17.83 -39.40
N TYR A 406 0.88 17.30 -39.70
CA TYR A 406 2.01 17.10 -38.79
C TYR A 406 1.85 15.92 -37.80
N PHE A 407 2.98 15.49 -37.24
CA PHE A 407 3.22 14.33 -36.34
C PHE A 407 3.29 12.94 -37.01
N LYS A 408 4.34 12.18 -36.60
CA LYS A 408 4.68 10.83 -37.10
C LYS A 408 3.83 9.77 -36.39
N LYS A 409 3.58 8.65 -37.08
CA LYS A 409 2.92 7.47 -36.49
C LYS A 409 3.82 6.75 -35.49
N LEU A 410 3.25 6.48 -34.30
CA LEU A 410 3.64 5.41 -33.37
C LEU A 410 2.36 4.98 -32.63
N GLY A 411 1.81 3.81 -32.98
CA GLY A 411 0.57 3.30 -32.37
C GLY A 411 -0.71 4.11 -32.64
N ASP A 412 -1.77 3.76 -31.91
CA ASP A 412 -3.10 4.42 -31.96
C ASP A 412 -3.23 5.63 -31.01
N LEU A 413 -2.13 6.06 -30.38
CA LEU A 413 -2.03 7.20 -29.47
C LEU A 413 -1.10 8.26 -30.08
N ILE A 414 -1.40 9.54 -29.84
CA ILE A 414 -0.58 10.67 -30.31
C ILE A 414 -0.29 11.56 -29.11
N THR A 415 0.97 11.94 -28.95
CA THR A 415 1.42 12.75 -27.81
C THR A 415 1.46 14.22 -28.20
N VAL A 416 0.92 15.11 -27.35
CA VAL A 416 0.78 16.55 -27.68
C VAL A 416 1.37 17.41 -26.57
N PRO A 417 2.27 18.37 -26.87
CA PRO A 417 2.94 19.17 -25.86
C PRO A 417 1.98 20.14 -25.17
N VAL A 418 2.20 20.36 -23.88
CA VAL A 418 1.52 21.36 -23.03
C VAL A 418 2.00 22.77 -23.37
N LYS A 419 1.04 23.68 -23.50
CA LYS A 419 1.18 25.08 -23.97
C LYS A 419 1.04 26.10 -22.83
N SER A 420 0.18 25.84 -21.87
CA SER A 420 0.03 26.68 -20.68
C SER A 420 -0.58 25.89 -19.52
N ILE A 421 -0.19 26.23 -18.30
CA ILE A 421 -0.75 25.70 -17.06
C ILE A 421 -1.24 26.88 -16.22
N GLU A 422 -2.49 26.82 -15.76
CA GLU A 422 -3.08 27.81 -14.84
C GLU A 422 -3.44 27.12 -13.53
N ILE A 423 -2.86 27.58 -12.42
CA ILE A 423 -3.16 27.06 -11.08
C ILE A 423 -4.15 28.00 -10.39
N SER A 424 -5.27 27.44 -9.91
CA SER A 424 -6.32 28.18 -9.20
C SER A 424 -6.46 27.69 -7.77
N LEU A 425 -6.34 28.61 -6.80
CA LEU A 425 -6.60 28.36 -5.39
C LEU A 425 -8.09 28.57 -5.10
N THR A 426 -8.79 27.50 -4.72
CA THR A 426 -10.22 27.51 -4.43
C THR A 426 -10.52 28.21 -3.10
N LYS A 427 -11.33 29.29 -3.15
CA LYS A 427 -11.76 30.03 -1.95
C LYS A 427 -12.98 29.43 -1.24
N LYS A 428 -13.55 28.35 -1.79
CA LYS A 428 -14.71 27.60 -1.29
C LYS A 428 -14.60 26.14 -1.77
N PRO A 429 -15.21 25.17 -1.07
CA PRO A 429 -15.23 23.78 -1.51
C PRO A 429 -15.84 23.65 -2.91
N ILE A 430 -15.14 22.98 -3.81
CA ILE A 430 -15.63 22.60 -5.14
C ILE A 430 -16.12 21.16 -5.12
N GLU A 431 -17.07 20.84 -6.01
CA GLU A 431 -17.46 19.45 -6.26
C GLU A 431 -16.50 18.79 -7.24
N VAL A 432 -16.18 17.53 -6.95
CA VAL A 432 -15.04 16.83 -7.51
C VAL A 432 -15.32 15.36 -7.78
N PHE A 433 -14.95 14.86 -8.96
CA PHE A 433 -15.52 13.63 -9.51
C PHE A 433 -14.46 12.68 -10.06
N SER A 434 -14.61 11.37 -9.84
CA SER A 434 -13.72 10.35 -10.40
C SER A 434 -14.47 9.21 -11.10
N VAL A 435 -13.76 8.52 -12.00
CA VAL A 435 -14.23 7.36 -12.76
C VAL A 435 -13.33 6.19 -12.42
N GLU A 436 -13.87 5.14 -11.82
CA GLU A 436 -13.13 3.88 -11.66
C GLU A 436 -13.29 3.03 -12.92
N VAL A 437 -12.18 2.46 -13.40
CA VAL A 437 -12.11 1.75 -14.67
C VAL A 437 -11.43 0.41 -14.49
N GLU A 438 -12.12 -0.65 -14.90
CA GLU A 438 -11.73 -2.03 -14.63
C GLU A 438 -10.33 -2.39 -15.16
N GLY A 439 -9.46 -2.82 -14.24
CA GLY A 439 -8.13 -3.40 -14.48
C GLY A 439 -7.03 -2.40 -14.87
N ASN A 440 -7.30 -1.51 -15.82
CA ASN A 440 -6.28 -0.57 -16.32
C ASN A 440 -6.19 0.70 -15.46
N HIS A 441 -7.26 1.03 -14.73
CA HIS A 441 -7.34 2.20 -13.85
C HIS A 441 -6.92 3.53 -14.49
N THR A 442 -7.08 3.65 -15.81
CA THR A 442 -6.91 4.89 -16.57
C THR A 442 -8.14 5.20 -17.41
N PHE A 443 -8.38 6.47 -17.73
CA PHE A 443 -9.45 6.85 -18.67
C PHE A 443 -9.13 8.08 -19.51
N ALA A 444 -9.72 8.13 -20.70
CA ALA A 444 -9.65 9.27 -21.62
C ALA A 444 -10.73 10.30 -21.29
N THR A 445 -10.29 11.53 -21.11
CA THR A 445 -11.14 12.72 -21.21
C THR A 445 -11.60 12.93 -22.65
N SER A 446 -12.59 13.79 -22.84
CA SER A 446 -13.10 14.31 -24.12
C SER A 446 -12.10 15.06 -24.97
N TYR A 447 -11.06 15.57 -24.32
CA TYR A 447 -9.89 16.15 -24.92
C TYR A 447 -8.93 15.05 -25.44
N GLY A 448 -9.30 13.78 -25.24
CA GLY A 448 -8.54 12.58 -25.56
C GLY A 448 -7.39 12.29 -24.59
N ILE A 449 -7.16 13.13 -23.59
CA ILE A 449 -6.06 13.03 -22.60
C ILE A 449 -6.37 11.94 -21.58
N PHE A 450 -5.40 11.07 -21.28
CA PHE A 450 -5.52 9.96 -20.31
C PHE A 450 -4.98 10.30 -18.89
N VAL A 451 -5.59 9.74 -17.84
CA VAL A 451 -5.32 10.00 -16.39
C VAL A 451 -5.49 8.73 -15.50
N HIS A 452 -5.17 8.72 -14.18
CA HIS A 452 -5.11 7.52 -13.28
C HIS A 452 -5.74 7.71 -11.85
N ASN A 453 -5.71 6.71 -10.91
CA ASN A 453 -6.31 6.75 -9.52
C ASN A 453 -5.42 6.06 -8.38
N CYS A 454 -5.84 5.96 -7.08
CA CYS A 454 -4.99 5.92 -5.82
C CYS A 454 -5.45 5.02 -4.58
N ILE A 455 -4.60 4.78 -3.51
CA ILE A 455 -4.86 4.51 -2.01
C ILE A 455 -4.28 3.22 -1.28
N PRO A 456 -3.94 3.23 0.06
CA PRO A 456 -3.52 2.06 0.92
C PRO A 456 -4.63 1.26 1.68
N LEU A 457 -4.26 0.21 2.46
CA LEU A 457 -4.90 -1.12 2.38
C LEU A 457 -5.77 -1.69 3.57
N ASP A 458 -5.19 -2.35 4.58
CA ASP A 458 -5.89 -3.38 5.39
C ASP A 458 -7.23 -3.04 6.09
N PRO A 459 -7.39 -1.92 6.84
CA PRO A 459 -8.64 -1.65 7.57
C PRO A 459 -9.87 -1.47 6.66
N HIS A 460 -9.65 -1.27 5.37
CA HIS A 460 -10.72 -1.19 4.39
C HIS A 460 -11.35 -2.55 4.05
N TYR A 461 -10.66 -3.68 4.26
CA TYR A 461 -11.27 -5.02 4.10
C TYR A 461 -12.47 -5.20 5.04
N LEU A 462 -12.34 -4.82 6.33
CA LEU A 462 -13.46 -4.85 7.28
C LEU A 462 -14.50 -3.77 6.97
N SER A 463 -14.07 -2.57 6.57
CA SER A 463 -15.00 -1.50 6.20
C SER A 463 -15.86 -1.87 4.99
N TRP A 464 -15.27 -2.57 4.02
CA TRP A 464 -15.94 -3.10 2.83
C TRP A 464 -16.94 -4.21 3.19
N LYS A 465 -16.54 -5.20 4.01
CA LYS A 465 -17.49 -6.22 4.50
C LYS A 465 -18.61 -5.61 5.35
N ALA A 466 -18.33 -4.63 6.21
CA ALA A 466 -19.33 -3.91 7.00
C ALA A 466 -20.39 -3.25 6.10
N ARG A 467 -19.98 -2.59 5.02
CA ARG A 467 -20.87 -1.99 4.02
C ARG A 467 -21.77 -3.01 3.33
N GLN A 468 -21.26 -4.21 3.01
CA GLN A 468 -22.09 -5.29 2.46
C GLN A 468 -23.22 -5.71 3.42
N HIS A 469 -23.04 -5.51 4.73
CA HIS A 469 -24.03 -5.73 5.77
C HIS A 469 -24.74 -4.44 6.25
N GLY A 470 -24.61 -3.34 5.50
CA GLY A 470 -25.40 -2.12 5.70
C GLY A 470 -24.93 -1.19 6.82
N PHE A 471 -23.67 -1.27 7.27
CA PHE A 471 -23.12 -0.31 8.24
C PHE A 471 -21.71 0.17 7.87
N ASP A 472 -21.42 1.44 8.14
CA ASP A 472 -20.09 2.04 7.95
C ASP A 472 -19.33 2.15 9.28
N SER A 473 -18.04 1.80 9.28
CA SER A 473 -17.18 1.89 10.45
C SER A 473 -16.58 3.30 10.61
N GLN A 474 -17.26 4.16 11.36
CA GLN A 474 -16.83 5.55 11.61
C GLN A 474 -15.45 5.64 12.27
N PHE A 475 -15.10 4.70 13.17
CA PHE A 475 -13.81 4.67 13.84
C PHE A 475 -12.64 4.43 12.88
N ILE A 476 -12.79 3.53 11.90
CA ILE A 476 -11.75 3.26 10.90
C ILE A 476 -11.50 4.51 10.04
N SER A 477 -12.59 5.16 9.62
CA SER A 477 -12.52 6.37 8.79
C SER A 477 -11.89 7.56 9.52
N LEU A 478 -12.24 7.77 10.79
CA LEU A 478 -11.65 8.83 11.62
C LEU A 478 -10.15 8.58 11.83
N ALA A 479 -9.76 7.34 12.14
CA ALA A 479 -8.37 6.97 12.32
C ALA A 479 -7.53 7.23 11.07
N GLU A 480 -8.03 6.84 9.89
CA GLU A 480 -7.41 7.15 8.61
C GLU A 480 -7.24 8.67 8.39
N GLN A 481 -8.30 9.45 8.65
CA GLN A 481 -8.27 10.91 8.49
C GLN A 481 -7.24 11.57 9.42
N VAL A 482 -7.14 11.14 10.67
CA VAL A 482 -6.13 11.67 11.60
C VAL A 482 -4.73 11.28 11.15
N ASN A 483 -4.50 10.00 10.85
CA ASN A 483 -3.19 9.46 10.51
C ASN A 483 -2.63 10.06 9.20
N SER A 484 -3.45 10.21 8.16
CA SER A 484 -3.07 10.89 6.90
C SER A 484 -2.93 12.41 7.03
N GLY A 485 -3.46 13.00 8.11
CA GLY A 485 -3.26 14.40 8.46
C GLY A 485 -1.91 14.68 9.13
N MET A 486 -1.23 13.68 9.69
CA MET A 486 -0.03 13.89 10.51
C MET A 486 1.20 14.47 9.77
N PRO A 487 1.50 14.15 8.49
CA PRO A 487 2.63 14.77 7.80
C PRO A 487 2.51 16.29 7.72
N LYS A 488 1.28 16.80 7.52
CA LYS A 488 0.98 18.25 7.54
C LYS A 488 1.15 18.86 8.94
N TYR A 489 0.91 18.08 9.99
CA TYR A 489 1.13 18.51 11.37
C TYR A 489 2.63 18.53 11.73
N VAL A 490 3.42 17.54 11.31
CA VAL A 490 4.89 17.56 11.47
C VAL A 490 5.49 18.79 10.78
N VAL A 491 5.07 19.09 9.55
CA VAL A 491 5.53 20.30 8.84
C VAL A 491 5.04 21.60 9.49
N LYS A 492 3.97 21.58 10.31
CA LYS A 492 3.62 22.69 11.21
C LYS A 492 4.64 22.80 12.36
N LEU A 493 4.99 21.69 13.04
CA LEU A 493 5.99 21.69 14.12
C LEU A 493 7.36 22.19 13.64
N VAL A 494 7.77 21.83 12.42
CA VAL A 494 8.99 22.37 11.78
C VAL A 494 8.90 23.88 11.56
N ALA A 495 7.75 24.37 11.07
CA ALA A 495 7.53 25.80 10.88
C ALA A 495 7.54 26.57 12.22
N ASP A 496 6.88 26.04 13.24
CA ASP A 496 6.83 26.64 14.58
C ASP A 496 8.25 26.70 15.20
N GLY A 497 9.00 25.59 15.17
CA GLY A 497 10.37 25.53 15.69
C GLY A 497 11.37 26.43 14.95
N LEU A 498 11.25 26.57 13.63
CA LEU A 498 12.06 27.51 12.84
C LEU A 498 11.67 28.98 13.12
N ASN A 499 10.38 29.28 13.24
CA ASN A 499 9.88 30.64 13.47
C ASN A 499 10.40 31.22 14.81
N ASP A 500 10.55 30.37 15.82
CA ASP A 500 11.10 30.79 17.12
C ASP A 500 12.58 31.20 17.03
N GLU A 501 13.35 30.62 16.09
CA GLU A 501 14.70 31.07 15.70
C GLU A 501 14.68 32.17 14.63
N SER A 502 13.52 32.81 14.41
CA SER A 502 13.28 33.83 13.37
C SER A 502 13.57 33.38 11.93
N LYS A 503 13.47 32.06 11.65
CA LYS A 503 13.64 31.46 10.31
C LYS A 503 12.30 31.00 9.75
N ALA A 504 12.16 31.06 8.42
CA ALA A 504 11.01 30.50 7.72
C ALA A 504 11.38 29.14 7.09
N VAL A 505 10.39 28.26 6.90
CA VAL A 505 10.57 26.98 6.17
C VAL A 505 11.19 27.23 4.78
N LYS A 506 10.73 28.27 4.08
CA LYS A 506 11.27 28.66 2.77
C LYS A 506 12.71 29.14 2.90
N GLY A 507 13.64 28.48 2.22
CA GLY A 507 15.07 28.79 2.24
C GLY A 507 15.85 28.14 3.39
N SER A 508 15.18 27.51 4.36
CA SER A 508 15.85 26.72 5.40
C SER A 508 16.32 25.37 4.85
N LYS A 509 17.49 24.91 5.30
CA LYS A 509 17.97 23.55 5.10
C LYS A 509 17.41 22.63 6.19
N VAL A 510 16.70 21.57 5.81
CA VAL A 510 16.09 20.62 6.74
C VAL A 510 16.68 19.23 6.53
N LEU A 511 17.25 18.66 7.59
CA LEU A 511 17.77 17.29 7.61
C LEU A 511 16.70 16.35 8.17
N ILE A 512 16.25 15.38 7.37
CA ILE A 512 15.41 14.28 7.83
C ILE A 512 16.29 13.14 8.34
N LEU A 513 16.05 12.67 9.57
CA LEU A 513 16.65 11.46 10.11
C LEU A 513 15.63 10.31 10.01
N GLY A 514 15.97 9.33 9.17
CA GLY A 514 15.14 8.18 8.82
C GLY A 514 14.07 8.48 7.78
N VAL A 515 14.05 7.71 6.69
CA VAL A 515 13.04 7.74 5.62
C VAL A 515 12.30 6.42 5.47
N ALA A 516 12.85 5.31 5.97
CA ALA A 516 12.11 4.05 6.15
C ALA A 516 10.85 4.25 7.02
N TYR A 517 9.78 3.47 6.78
CA TYR A 517 8.52 3.64 7.53
C TYR A 517 8.64 3.20 9.01
N LYS A 518 9.59 2.30 9.29
CA LYS A 518 9.90 1.72 10.60
C LYS A 518 11.41 1.72 10.82
N LYS A 519 11.79 1.76 12.10
CA LYS A 519 13.14 1.59 12.60
C LYS A 519 13.82 0.32 12.05
N ASP A 520 15.11 0.47 11.73
CA ASP A 520 16.09 -0.59 11.42
C ASP A 520 15.76 -1.51 10.23
N ILE A 521 15.01 -1.00 9.24
CA ILE A 521 14.73 -1.67 7.96
C ILE A 521 14.91 -0.68 6.79
N ASP A 522 14.97 -1.20 5.56
CA ASP A 522 15.14 -0.49 4.29
C ASP A 522 13.83 -0.14 3.56
N ASP A 523 12.68 -0.53 4.12
CA ASP A 523 11.37 -0.35 3.48
C ASP A 523 10.81 1.07 3.67
N MET A 524 10.64 1.78 2.56
CA MET A 524 10.09 3.13 2.50
C MET A 524 8.62 3.20 2.03
N ARG A 525 7.97 2.06 1.75
CA ARG A 525 6.60 2.02 1.19
C ARG A 525 5.61 2.65 2.17
N GLU A 526 4.74 3.52 1.66
CA GLU A 526 3.77 4.32 2.45
C GLU A 526 4.42 5.13 3.61
N SER A 527 5.74 5.37 3.56
CA SER A 527 6.44 6.05 4.65
C SER A 527 5.98 7.50 4.80
N PRO A 528 5.53 7.91 6.00
CA PRO A 528 5.12 9.30 6.23
C PRO A 528 6.29 10.29 6.12
N ALA A 529 7.54 9.82 6.23
CA ALA A 529 8.72 10.66 6.01
C ALA A 529 8.76 11.25 4.60
N LEU A 530 8.33 10.48 3.59
CA LEU A 530 8.25 10.92 2.20
C LEU A 530 7.24 12.07 2.04
N SER A 531 6.03 11.90 2.60
CA SER A 531 5.03 12.97 2.66
C SER A 531 5.52 14.22 3.40
N VAL A 532 6.32 14.07 4.45
CA VAL A 532 6.95 15.21 5.16
C VAL A 532 7.98 15.92 4.27
N ILE A 533 8.84 15.16 3.57
CA ILE A 533 9.82 15.69 2.60
C ILE A 533 9.11 16.51 1.52
N ASP A 534 8.06 15.97 0.90
CA ASP A 534 7.32 16.66 -0.16
C ASP A 534 6.66 17.95 0.32
N LEU A 535 6.07 17.93 1.52
CA LEU A 535 5.43 19.10 2.13
C LEU A 535 6.45 20.18 2.57
N LEU A 536 7.70 19.80 2.85
CA LEU A 536 8.80 20.74 3.11
C LEU A 536 9.38 21.31 1.80
N ARG A 537 9.67 20.45 0.82
CA ARG A 537 10.16 20.85 -0.52
C ARG A 537 9.19 21.80 -1.21
N SER A 538 7.88 21.49 -1.20
CA SER A 538 6.83 22.36 -1.77
C SER A 538 6.66 23.71 -1.03
N ARG A 539 7.12 23.82 0.22
CA ARG A 539 7.24 25.09 0.95
C ARG A 539 8.57 25.81 0.70
N GLY A 540 9.45 25.25 -0.14
CA GLY A 540 10.73 25.83 -0.52
C GLY A 540 11.87 25.59 0.47
N ALA A 541 11.79 24.55 1.31
CA ALA A 541 12.93 24.09 2.09
C ALA A 541 13.92 23.32 1.22
N SER A 542 15.22 23.43 1.51
CA SER A 542 16.24 22.53 0.97
C SER A 542 16.27 21.28 1.85
N VAL A 543 15.69 20.19 1.38
CA VAL A 543 15.57 18.96 2.17
C VAL A 543 16.68 17.98 1.79
N VAL A 544 17.36 17.45 2.81
CA VAL A 544 18.34 16.37 2.73
C VAL A 544 17.98 15.31 3.76
N TYR A 545 18.47 14.08 3.63
CA TYR A 545 18.21 13.03 4.63
C TYR A 545 19.46 12.21 4.97
N HIS A 546 19.39 11.57 6.13
CA HIS A 546 20.27 10.49 6.53
C HIS A 546 19.42 9.30 7.00
N ASP A 547 19.68 8.12 6.44
CA ASP A 547 19.06 6.86 6.82
C ASP A 547 20.13 5.74 6.68
N PRO A 548 20.44 4.94 7.72
CA PRO A 548 21.47 3.91 7.62
C PRO A 548 21.13 2.75 6.68
N PHE A 549 19.86 2.62 6.27
CA PHE A 549 19.32 1.46 5.54
C PHE A 549 18.81 1.81 4.15
N VAL A 550 18.33 3.05 3.92
CA VAL A 550 17.80 3.50 2.62
C VAL A 550 18.84 4.32 1.83
N PRO A 551 19.45 3.78 0.77
CA PRO A 551 20.56 4.44 0.06
C PRO A 551 20.13 5.61 -0.84
N GLU A 552 18.93 5.54 -1.42
CA GLU A 552 18.37 6.56 -2.30
C GLU A 552 16.84 6.60 -2.18
N VAL A 553 16.27 7.81 -2.34
CA VAL A 553 14.82 8.05 -2.39
C VAL A 553 14.50 8.63 -3.76
N HIS A 554 13.77 7.84 -4.56
CA HIS A 554 13.29 8.26 -5.86
C HIS A 554 11.99 9.06 -5.75
N PHE A 555 11.91 10.13 -6.53
CA PHE A 555 10.71 10.96 -6.66
C PHE A 555 9.90 10.48 -7.87
N ASP A 556 9.45 9.22 -7.79
CA ASP A 556 8.90 8.40 -8.89
C ASP A 556 7.37 8.35 -8.94
N HIS A 557 6.69 9.12 -8.09
CA HIS A 557 5.23 9.11 -7.88
C HIS A 557 4.62 7.77 -7.43
N ALA A 558 5.43 6.73 -7.17
CA ALA A 558 4.98 5.49 -6.54
C ALA A 558 4.92 5.65 -5.01
N TYR A 559 5.83 6.43 -4.43
CA TYR A 559 5.95 6.62 -2.97
C TYR A 559 6.01 8.07 -2.49
N THR A 560 6.08 9.04 -3.42
CA THR A 560 6.30 10.48 -3.17
C THR A 560 5.33 11.36 -3.98
N ILE A 561 5.17 12.62 -3.57
CA ILE A 561 4.10 13.53 -4.01
C ILE A 561 4.60 14.63 -4.98
N GLY A 562 5.90 14.74 -5.31
CA GLY A 562 6.35 15.75 -6.28
C GLY A 562 7.72 15.51 -6.89
N ASP A 563 8.00 16.24 -7.98
CA ASP A 563 9.19 16.05 -8.82
C ASP A 563 10.53 16.46 -8.17
N GLY A 564 11.57 15.77 -8.63
CA GLY A 564 12.93 16.33 -8.75
C GLY A 564 14.00 15.25 -8.70
N GLU A 565 15.26 15.68 -8.68
CA GLU A 565 16.41 14.77 -8.56
C GLU A 565 16.23 13.80 -7.38
N PRO A 566 16.63 12.52 -7.52
CA PRO A 566 16.68 11.59 -6.41
C PRO A 566 17.47 12.18 -5.24
N LEU A 567 16.96 12.00 -4.03
CA LEU A 567 17.75 12.31 -2.85
C LEU A 567 18.61 11.08 -2.55
N TYR A 568 19.91 11.29 -2.39
CA TYR A 568 20.85 10.27 -1.98
C TYR A 568 21.13 10.40 -0.48
N ASN A 569 21.33 9.26 0.18
CA ASN A 569 21.67 9.21 1.59
C ASN A 569 22.96 10.00 1.87
N MET A 570 22.94 10.87 2.88
CA MET A 570 24.11 11.63 3.30
C MET A 570 24.72 11.05 4.58
N ASP A 571 26.05 10.98 4.65
CA ASP A 571 26.75 10.67 5.90
C ASP A 571 26.42 11.70 6.98
N LEU A 572 26.10 11.21 8.19
CA LEU A 572 25.75 12.05 9.35
C LEU A 572 27.00 12.72 9.95
N THR A 573 27.53 13.70 9.22
CA THR A 573 28.72 14.48 9.56
C THR A 573 28.37 15.68 10.46
N ASP A 574 29.38 16.17 11.18
CA ASP A 574 29.27 17.32 12.06
C ASP A 574 28.76 18.56 11.30
N ASP A 575 29.32 18.77 10.11
CA ASP A 575 29.00 19.91 9.27
C ASP A 575 27.62 19.79 8.63
N LEU A 576 27.15 18.57 8.32
CA LEU A 576 25.77 18.35 7.88
C LEU A 576 24.77 18.76 8.97
N ILE A 577 25.00 18.34 10.23
CA ILE A 577 24.11 18.69 11.34
C ILE A 577 24.16 20.20 11.62
N LYS A 578 25.36 20.78 11.78
CA LYS A 578 25.55 22.22 12.08
C LYS A 578 25.03 23.14 10.98
N SER A 579 25.09 22.73 9.71
CA SER A 579 24.61 23.52 8.58
C SER A 579 23.10 23.39 8.31
N SER A 580 22.40 22.49 9.01
CA SER A 580 20.96 22.31 8.87
C SER A 580 20.22 23.22 9.84
N ASP A 581 19.27 24.01 9.35
CA ASP A 581 18.48 24.94 10.14
C ASP A 581 17.45 24.22 11.05
N CYS A 582 17.05 23.01 10.65
CA CYS A 582 16.24 22.11 11.46
C CYS A 582 16.61 20.65 11.16
N VAL A 583 16.59 19.81 12.18
CA VAL A 583 16.63 18.35 12.06
C VAL A 583 15.26 17.78 12.40
N VAL A 584 14.74 16.83 11.63
CA VAL A 584 13.43 16.19 11.86
C VAL A 584 13.64 14.69 12.00
N ILE A 585 13.31 14.13 13.16
CA ILE A 585 13.39 12.69 13.40
C ILE A 585 12.06 12.08 12.99
N CYS A 586 12.06 11.45 11.81
CA CYS A 586 10.89 10.75 11.26
C CYS A 586 10.91 9.26 11.61
N THR A 587 12.10 8.66 11.77
CA THR A 587 12.28 7.25 12.19
C THR A 587 13.50 7.09 13.10
N GLU A 588 13.33 6.32 14.18
CA GLU A 588 14.23 6.25 15.34
C GLU A 588 15.29 5.13 15.27
N HIS A 589 16.05 5.08 14.16
CA HIS A 589 17.06 4.04 13.88
C HIS A 589 18.10 3.84 14.99
N SER A 590 18.45 2.58 15.25
CA SER A 590 19.58 2.20 16.09
C SER A 590 20.90 2.59 15.42
N GLY A 591 21.87 3.05 16.22
CA GLY A 591 23.19 3.45 15.73
C GLY A 591 23.31 4.91 15.31
N VAL A 592 22.21 5.65 15.18
CA VAL A 592 22.24 7.12 15.05
C VAL A 592 22.67 7.74 16.39
N ASP A 593 23.72 8.57 16.37
CA ASP A 593 24.20 9.28 17.57
C ASP A 593 23.33 10.52 17.86
N TYR A 594 22.19 10.28 18.51
CA TYR A 594 21.26 11.32 18.91
C TYR A 594 21.83 12.32 19.93
N ASN A 595 22.85 11.96 20.72
CA ASN A 595 23.51 12.91 21.62
C ASN A 595 24.28 13.95 20.81
N ARG A 596 25.08 13.50 19.84
CA ARG A 596 25.79 14.36 18.90
C ARG A 596 24.84 15.24 18.07
N VAL A 597 23.69 14.71 17.64
CA VAL A 597 22.64 15.55 17.01
C VAL A 597 22.15 16.65 17.97
N CYS A 598 21.91 16.33 19.24
CA CYS A 598 21.46 17.28 20.27
C CYS A 598 22.51 18.31 20.71
N GLU A 599 23.80 18.04 20.51
CA GLU A 599 24.89 18.99 20.77
C GLU A 599 25.10 19.99 19.62
N LEU A 600 24.74 19.60 18.40
CA LEU A 600 25.15 20.29 17.16
C LEU A 600 24.00 20.94 16.37
N ALA A 601 22.79 20.42 16.46
CA ALA A 601 21.64 20.96 15.74
C ALA A 601 21.12 22.25 16.41
N PRO A 602 20.64 23.25 15.65
CA PRO A 602 19.98 24.43 16.21
C PRO A 602 18.53 24.14 16.65
N VAL A 603 17.77 23.43 15.81
CA VAL A 603 16.37 23.04 16.07
C VAL A 603 16.20 21.56 15.76
N ILE A 604 15.48 20.83 16.61
CA ILE A 604 15.11 19.44 16.41
C ILE A 604 13.59 19.29 16.55
N VAL A 605 12.94 18.66 15.58
CA VAL A 605 11.57 18.17 15.68
C VAL A 605 11.61 16.65 15.85
N ASP A 606 11.34 16.17 17.04
CA ASP A 606 11.33 14.74 17.37
C ASP A 606 9.89 14.20 17.31
N THR A 607 9.57 13.46 16.24
CA THR A 607 8.23 12.87 16.04
C THR A 607 8.09 11.46 16.59
N ARG A 608 9.17 10.88 17.13
CA ARG A 608 9.24 9.48 17.58
C ARG A 608 9.65 9.31 19.04
N ASN A 609 9.97 10.40 19.73
CA ASN A 609 10.60 10.40 21.05
C ASN A 609 11.89 9.55 21.06
N ALA A 610 12.73 9.77 20.04
CA ALA A 610 14.05 9.17 19.94
C ALA A 610 15.03 9.74 20.98
N LEU A 611 14.78 10.97 21.46
CA LEU A 611 15.63 11.67 22.41
C LEU A 611 15.20 11.38 23.85
N ASP A 612 16.05 10.75 24.66
CA ASP A 612 15.78 10.51 26.08
C ASP A 612 15.85 11.80 26.92
N GLU A 613 15.33 11.76 28.16
CA GLU A 613 15.28 12.95 29.02
C GLU A 613 16.65 13.56 29.34
N LYS A 614 17.68 12.73 29.50
CA LYS A 614 19.05 13.17 29.78
C LYS A 614 19.65 13.82 28.53
N THR A 615 19.48 13.22 27.36
CA THR A 615 19.89 13.79 26.06
C THR A 615 19.21 15.13 25.80
N ARG A 616 17.91 15.26 26.08
CA ARG A 616 17.16 16.52 25.96
C ARG A 616 17.66 17.59 26.92
N ASN A 617 17.81 17.25 28.21
CA ASN A 617 18.25 18.21 29.24
C ASN A 617 19.71 18.67 29.06
N GLY A 618 20.55 17.89 28.36
CA GLY A 618 21.91 18.27 27.97
C GLY A 618 22.01 18.98 26.61
N SER A 619 20.91 19.10 25.86
CA SER A 619 20.91 19.65 24.50
C SER A 619 21.07 21.17 24.50
N LYS A 620 21.75 21.67 23.46
CA LYS A 620 21.77 23.10 23.10
C LYS A 620 20.72 23.44 22.04
N ALA A 621 20.13 22.44 21.42
CA ALA A 621 19.12 22.59 20.39
C ALA A 621 17.77 22.99 21.01
N LYS A 622 16.97 23.73 20.26
CA LYS A 622 15.54 23.85 20.55
C LYS A 622 14.84 22.56 20.13
N ILE A 623 14.30 21.82 21.09
CA ILE A 623 13.61 20.55 20.84
C ILE A 623 12.09 20.75 20.88
N VAL A 624 11.43 20.54 19.74
CA VAL A 624 9.98 20.42 19.61
C VAL A 624 9.64 18.92 19.56
N ARG A 625 8.64 18.49 20.34
CA ARG A 625 8.19 17.08 20.39
C ARG A 625 6.73 16.98 20.00
N LEU A 626 6.38 15.84 19.41
CA LEU A 626 5.00 15.43 19.12
C LEU A 626 4.29 14.93 20.38
#